data_AF-A0A9D8LGG7-F1
#
_entry.id   AF-A0A9D8LGG7-F1
#
_cell.length_a   1.000
_cell.length_b   1.000
_cell.length_c   1.000
_cell.angle_alpha   90.00
_cell.angle_beta   90.00
_cell.angle_gamma   90.00
#
_symmetry.space_group_name_H-M   'P 1'
#
loop_
_entity.id
_entity.type
_entity.pdbx_description
1 polymer ?
#
loop_
_entity_poly.entity_id
_entity_poly.type
_entity_poly.pdbx_seq_one_letter_code
_entity_poly.pdbx_strand_id
1 'polypeptide(L)'
;MGEHRPSEPNPTLWVLTDGKAGDEVQCLGVAERLGLVPEIRRVRPGRPWAWLMPRGPIDPREAPDRPDSPLRPPFPDIAIASGRRAVAYLRALKKASNGR
;
A
#
# COMPACT_ATOMS: atom_id res chain seq x y z
N MET A 1 -14.40 -14.85 35.69
CA MET A 1 -14.71 -15.59 34.45
C MET A 1 -14.77 -14.55 33.33
N GLY A 2 -13.63 -14.17 32.76
CA GLY A 2 -13.57 -13.10 31.74
C GLY A 2 -13.95 -13.68 30.39
N GLU A 3 -14.98 -13.13 29.77
CA GLU A 3 -15.50 -13.52 28.47
C GLU A 3 -14.38 -13.48 27.40
N HIS A 4 -14.10 -14.64 26.79
CA HIS A 4 -13.32 -14.73 25.56
C HIS A 4 -14.17 -14.11 24.44
N ARG A 5 -13.94 -12.82 24.15
CA ARG A 5 -14.41 -12.21 22.89
C ARG A 5 -13.75 -13.00 21.76
N PRO A 6 -14.49 -13.53 20.77
CA PRO A 6 -13.89 -14.24 19.65
C PRO A 6 -12.81 -13.35 19.03
N SER A 7 -11.62 -13.93 18.81
CA SER A 7 -10.47 -13.24 18.22
C SER A 7 -10.87 -12.59 16.90
N GLU A 8 -11.02 -11.27 16.88
CA GLU A 8 -11.17 -10.56 15.61
C GLU A 8 -9.93 -10.87 14.74
N PRO A 9 -10.10 -11.18 13.45
CA PRO A 9 -8.96 -11.42 12.57
C PRO A 9 -8.07 -10.18 12.59
N ASN A 10 -6.75 -10.39 12.71
CA ASN A 10 -5.79 -9.30 12.68
C ASN A 10 -5.96 -8.51 11.37
N PRO A 11 -6.06 -7.17 11.42
CA PRO A 11 -6.23 -6.35 10.22
C PRO A 11 -5.04 -6.55 9.28
N THR A 12 -5.33 -6.62 7.99
CA THR A 12 -4.33 -6.73 6.93
C THR A 12 -3.69 -5.37 6.69
N LEU A 13 -2.36 -5.35 6.58
CA LEU A 13 -1.60 -4.11 6.40
C LEU A 13 -0.68 -4.20 5.20
N TRP A 14 -0.74 -3.20 4.32
CA TRP A 14 0.18 -3.04 3.20
C TRP A 14 1.16 -1.90 3.41
N VAL A 15 2.40 -2.12 2.97
CA VAL A 15 3.40 -1.07 2.78
C VAL A 15 3.64 -0.91 1.28
N LEU A 16 3.20 0.21 0.71
CA LEU A 16 3.49 0.58 -0.66
C LEU A 16 4.83 1.30 -0.72
N THR A 17 5.75 0.77 -1.52
CA THR A 17 7.12 1.29 -1.63
C THR A 17 7.60 1.26 -3.07
N ASP A 18 8.34 2.29 -3.48
CA ASP A 18 9.05 2.32 -4.75
C ASP A 18 10.47 1.72 -4.64
N GLY A 19 10.81 1.25 -3.43
CA GLY A 19 12.03 0.56 -3.12
C GLY A 19 13.18 1.36 -2.58
N LYS A 20 12.96 2.63 -2.25
CA LYS A 20 13.93 3.44 -1.53
C LYS A 20 13.99 3.02 -0.07
N ALA A 21 15.17 2.58 0.37
CA ALA A 21 15.38 2.05 1.72
C ALA A 21 14.92 3.01 2.83
N GLY A 22 15.14 4.32 2.69
CA GLY A 22 14.72 5.31 3.69
C GLY A 22 13.21 5.39 3.88
N ASP A 23 12.45 5.43 2.77
CA ASP A 23 10.98 5.49 2.80
C ASP A 23 10.40 4.18 3.34
N GLU A 24 10.99 3.04 2.93
CA GLU A 24 10.54 1.70 3.33
C GLU A 24 10.73 1.45 4.84
N VAL A 25 11.91 1.74 5.39
CA VAL A 25 12.21 1.56 6.83
C VAL A 25 11.26 2.38 7.71
N GLN A 26 10.90 3.60 7.29
CA GLN A 26 9.94 4.43 8.02
C GLN A 26 8.55 3.79 8.05
N CYS A 27 8.06 3.29 6.91
CA CYS A 27 6.77 2.61 6.84
C CYS A 27 6.75 1.31 7.66
N LEU A 28 7.85 0.54 7.62
CA LEU A 28 7.99 -0.67 8.42
C LEU A 28 7.98 -0.37 9.92
N GLY A 29 8.66 0.69 10.38
CA GLY A 29 8.62 1.10 11.78
C GLY A 29 7.23 1.48 12.27
N VAL A 30 6.38 2.07 11.40
CA VAL A 30 4.96 2.32 11.74
C VAL A 30 4.19 1.01 11.84
N ALA A 31 4.37 0.08 10.90
CA ALA A 31 3.72 -1.23 10.94
C ALA A 31 4.08 -2.03 12.19
N GLU A 32 5.36 -2.03 12.58
CA GLU A 32 5.86 -2.66 13.80
C GLU A 32 5.18 -2.06 15.05
N ARG A 33 5.03 -0.73 15.11
CA ARG A 33 4.34 -0.05 16.22
C ARG A 33 2.84 -0.36 16.29
N LEU A 34 2.22 -0.72 15.17
CA LEU A 34 0.85 -1.23 15.14
C LEU A 34 0.75 -2.70 15.55
N GLY A 35 1.88 -3.40 15.75
CA GLY A 35 1.91 -4.82 16.06
C GLY A 35 1.48 -5.71 14.89
N LEU A 36 1.58 -5.20 13.65
CA LEU A 36 1.13 -5.89 12.45
C LEU A 36 2.31 -6.23 11.54
N VAL A 37 2.21 -7.36 10.85
CA VAL A 37 3.19 -7.76 9.83
C VAL A 37 2.75 -7.19 8.48
N PRO A 38 3.50 -6.24 7.90
CA PRO A 38 3.14 -5.63 6.62
C PRO A 38 3.38 -6.58 5.44
N GLU A 39 2.46 -6.59 4.48
CA GLU A 39 2.75 -7.07 3.14
C GLU A 39 3.38 -5.93 2.31
N ILE A 40 4.59 -6.16 1.80
CA ILE A 40 5.32 -5.15 1.03
C ILE A 40 4.87 -5.20 -0.44
N ARG A 41 4.19 -4.15 -0.88
CA ARG A 41 3.72 -3.97 -2.26
C ARG A 41 4.67 -3.02 -3.00
N ARG A 42 5.57 -3.59 -3.82
CA ARG A 42 6.60 -2.82 -4.53
C ARG A 42 6.08 -2.31 -5.86
N VAL A 43 6.12 -1.00 -6.06
CA VAL A 43 5.67 -0.32 -7.28
C VAL A 43 6.87 0.11 -8.12
N ARG A 44 6.77 0.00 -9.45
CA ARG A 44 7.84 0.30 -10.40
C ARG A 44 7.29 1.09 -11.60
N PRO A 45 6.77 2.30 -11.39
CA PRO A 45 6.25 3.12 -12.48
C PRO A 45 7.32 3.39 -13.54
N GLY A 46 6.96 3.16 -14.80
CA GLY A 46 7.77 3.52 -15.95
C GLY A 46 7.69 5.01 -16.28
N ARG A 47 8.54 5.44 -17.21
CA ARG A 47 8.37 6.75 -17.88
C ARG A 47 7.21 6.63 -18.89
N PRO A 48 6.40 7.68 -19.08
CA PRO A 48 6.49 9.01 -18.46
C PRO A 48 5.80 9.13 -17.09
N TRP A 49 5.08 8.10 -16.63
CA TRP A 49 4.22 8.16 -15.44
C TRP A 49 4.97 8.54 -14.16
N ALA A 50 6.17 7.97 -13.97
CA ALA A 50 7.03 8.28 -12.84
C ALA A 50 7.43 9.77 -12.75
N TRP A 51 7.39 10.52 -13.86
CA TRP A 51 7.70 11.96 -13.87
C TRP A 51 6.54 12.82 -13.42
N LEU A 52 5.32 12.41 -13.74
CA LEU A 52 4.10 13.14 -13.37
C LEU A 52 3.76 12.97 -11.89
N MET A 53 4.36 12.00 -11.21
CA MET A 53 4.15 11.76 -9.78
C MET A 53 4.71 12.91 -8.92
N PRO A 54 4.04 13.30 -7.82
CA PRO A 54 2.93 12.57 -7.24
C PRO A 54 1.61 12.90 -7.93
N ARG A 55 1.43 14.08 -8.53
CA ARG A 55 0.10 14.59 -8.91
C ARG A 55 -0.55 13.89 -10.11
N GLY A 56 0.23 13.25 -10.97
CA GLY A 56 -0.23 12.51 -12.15
C GLY A 56 -0.79 11.11 -11.86
N PRO A 57 -1.25 10.40 -12.90
CA PRO A 57 -1.77 9.05 -12.78
C PRO A 57 -0.66 8.04 -12.42
N ILE A 58 -1.07 6.88 -11.91
CA ILE A 58 -0.19 5.71 -11.78
C ILE A 58 0.11 5.11 -13.15
N ASP A 59 1.13 4.26 -13.23
CA ASP A 59 1.40 3.48 -14.43
C ASP A 59 0.20 2.56 -14.73
N PRO A 60 -0.45 2.63 -15.91
CA PRO A 60 -1.60 1.79 -16.24
C PRO A 60 -1.32 0.29 -16.17
N ARG A 61 -0.05 -0.13 -16.29
CA ARG A 61 0.37 -1.53 -16.16
C ARG A 61 0.27 -2.03 -14.73
N GLU A 62 0.31 -1.12 -13.76
CA GLU A 62 0.18 -1.38 -12.33
C GLU A 62 -1.18 -0.92 -11.80
N ALA A 63 -2.18 -0.75 -12.68
CA ALA A 63 -3.55 -0.45 -12.27
C ALA A 63 -4.17 -1.65 -11.53
N PRO A 64 -5.08 -1.44 -10.55
CA PRO A 64 -5.64 -2.51 -9.71
C PRO A 64 -6.34 -3.65 -10.47
N ASP A 65 -6.84 -3.37 -11.68
CA ASP A 65 -7.48 -4.34 -12.58
C ASP A 65 -6.48 -5.27 -13.29
N ARG A 66 -5.17 -5.01 -13.19
CA ARG A 66 -4.15 -5.82 -13.87
C ARG A 66 -3.80 -7.06 -13.05
N PRO A 67 -3.61 -8.23 -13.71
CA PRO A 67 -3.40 -9.50 -13.03
C PRO A 67 -2.15 -9.51 -12.15
N ASP A 68 -1.09 -8.83 -12.60
CA ASP A 68 0.20 -8.74 -11.91
C ASP A 68 0.38 -7.41 -11.17
N SER A 69 -0.72 -6.70 -10.93
CA SER A 69 -0.68 -5.39 -10.28
C SER A 69 -0.25 -5.50 -8.82
N PRO A 70 0.65 -4.61 -8.34
CA PRO A 70 0.90 -4.47 -6.91
C PRO A 70 -0.32 -3.93 -6.15
N LEU A 71 -1.34 -3.42 -6.84
CA LEU A 71 -2.60 -2.92 -6.26
C LEU A 71 -3.78 -3.87 -6.43
N ARG A 72 -3.55 -5.10 -6.90
CA ARG A 72 -4.63 -6.06 -7.14
C ARG A 72 -5.30 -6.47 -5.81
N PRO A 73 -6.64 -6.59 -5.74
CA PRO A 73 -7.32 -7.09 -4.54
C PRO A 73 -6.87 -8.51 -4.14
N PRO A 74 -7.09 -8.91 -2.87
CA PRO A 74 -7.90 -8.24 -1.84
C PRO A 74 -7.25 -6.97 -1.28
N PHE A 75 -8.03 -5.90 -1.11
CA PHE A 75 -7.52 -4.64 -0.56
C PHE A 75 -7.25 -4.76 0.95
N PRO A 76 -6.22 -4.08 1.48
CA PRO A 76 -5.88 -4.16 2.89
C PRO A 76 -6.80 -3.28 3.74
N ASP A 77 -6.89 -3.59 5.03
CA ASP A 77 -7.56 -2.73 6.02
C ASP A 77 -6.73 -1.47 6.31
N ILE A 78 -5.40 -1.58 6.22
CA ILE A 78 -4.46 -0.49 6.47
C ILE A 78 -3.44 -0.42 5.34
N ALA A 79 -3.21 0.78 4.79
CA ALA A 79 -2.16 1.00 3.79
C ALA A 79 -1.25 2.16 4.19
N ILE A 80 0.05 1.91 4.22
CA ILE A 80 1.10 2.88 4.54
C ILE A 80 1.96 3.09 3.31
N ALA A 81 2.28 4.33 2.99
CA ALA A 81 3.19 4.67 1.91
C ALA A 81 4.00 5.91 2.26
N SER A 82 5.26 5.95 1.85
CA SER A 82 6.10 7.15 1.91
C SER A 82 6.79 7.38 0.56
N GLY A 83 7.03 8.65 0.25
CA GLY A 83 7.71 9.05 -0.98
C GLY A 83 6.80 9.35 -2.17
N ARG A 84 7.36 10.15 -3.10
CA ARG A 84 6.65 10.75 -4.24
C ARG A 84 5.92 9.75 -5.13
N ARG A 85 6.52 8.58 -5.38
CA ARG A 85 5.95 7.53 -6.23
C ARG A 85 4.88 6.75 -5.47
N ALA A 86 5.21 6.21 -4.30
CA ALA A 86 4.28 5.39 -3.52
C ALA A 86 3.00 6.13 -3.11
N VAL A 87 3.05 7.43 -2.80
CA VAL A 87 1.87 8.24 -2.46
C VAL A 87 0.89 8.41 -3.64
N ALA A 88 1.37 8.34 -4.90
CA ALA A 88 0.46 8.28 -6.05
C ALA A 88 -0.31 6.96 -6.08
N TYR A 89 0.36 5.85 -5.77
CA TYR A 89 -0.25 4.52 -5.67
C TYR A 89 -1.20 4.40 -4.48
N LEU A 90 -0.88 4.99 -3.34
CA LEU A 90 -1.78 5.00 -2.18
C LEU A 90 -3.12 5.68 -2.50
N ARG A 91 -3.09 6.78 -3.27
CA ARG A 91 -4.33 7.45 -3.71
C ARG A 91 -5.11 6.62 -4.72
N ALA A 92 -4.43 5.95 -5.65
CA ALA A 92 -5.08 5.03 -6.57
C ALA A 92 -5.71 3.84 -5.83
N LEU A 93 -5.01 3.27 -4.84
CA LEU A 93 -5.50 2.21 -3.97
C LEU A 93 -6.77 2.65 -3.22
N LYS A 94 -6.73 3.81 -2.55
CA LYS A 94 -7.90 4.36 -1.84
C LYS A 94 -9.11 4.53 -2.76
N LYS A 95 -8.88 4.97 -4.01
CA LYS A 95 -9.95 5.08 -5.00
C LYS A 95 -10.50 3.71 -5.40
N ALA A 96 -9.63 2.72 -5.59
CA ALA A 96 -9.99 1.37 -5.99
C ALA A 96 -10.71 0.59 -4.88
N SER A 97 -10.33 0.80 -3.62
CA SER A 97 -10.97 0.22 -2.45
C SER A 97 -12.28 0.92 -2.06
N ASN A 98 -12.70 1.95 -2.81
CA ASN A 98 -13.84 2.80 -2.49
C ASN A 98 -13.73 3.46 -1.10
N GLY A 99 -12.49 3.76 -0.66
CA GLY A 99 -12.20 4.38 0.62
C GLY A 99 -12.31 3.45 1.83
N ARG A 100 -12.48 2.15 1.60
CA ARG A 100 -12.34 1.10 2.62
C ARG A 100 -10.88 0.76 2.83
#